data_AF-A0AA94HR64-F1
#
_entry.id   AF-A0AA94HR64-F1
#
_cell.length_a   1.000
_cell.length_b   1.000
_cell.length_c   1.000
_cell.angle_alpha   90.00
_cell.angle_beta   90.00
_cell.angle_gamma   90.00
#
_symmetry.space_group_name_H-M   'P 1'
#
loop_
_entity.id
_entity.type
_entity.pdbx_description
1 polymer ?
#
loop_
_entity_poly.entity_id
_entity_poly.type
_entity_poly.pdbx_seq_one_letter_code
_entity_poly.pdbx_strand_id
1 'polypeptide(L)' 'MCTIVPISLSIGANRIVPTVSIPHPLGNPELSAAEEKHLRRELVLKALQALSTGVDGQTVF' A
#
# COMPACT_ATOMS: atom_id res chain seq x y z
N MET A 1 4.45 -0.99 -2.34
CA MET A 1 3.08 -0.41 -2.41
C MET A 1 2.62 -0.52 -3.84
N CYS A 2 1.45 -1.09 -4.10
CA CYS A 2 0.97 -1.38 -5.44
C CYS A 2 -0.54 -1.62 -5.46
N THR A 3 -1.21 -1.26 -6.55
CA THR A 3 -2.65 -1.46 -6.67
C THR A 3 -2.98 -2.86 -7.17
N ILE A 4 -2.17 -3.40 -8.08
CA ILE A 4 -2.42 -4.71 -8.70
C ILE A 4 -1.61 -5.78 -7.97
N VAL A 5 -2.16 -6.26 -6.85
CA VAL A 5 -1.55 -7.31 -6.01
C VAL A 5 -1.14 -8.56 -6.79
N PRO A 6 -1.94 -9.10 -7.74
CA PRO A 6 -1.54 -10.29 -8.50
C PRO A 6 -0.25 -10.12 -9.30
N ILE A 7 0.02 -8.93 -9.86
CA ILE A 7 1.26 -8.66 -10.61
C ILE A 7 2.45 -8.69 -9.64
N SER A 8 2.33 -8.05 -8.48
CA SER A 8 3.38 -8.04 -7.47
C SER A 8 3.68 -9.43 -6.91
N LEU A 9 2.66 -10.28 -6.79
CA LEU A 9 2.85 -11.69 -6.46
C LEU A 9 3.61 -12.41 -7.58
N SER A 10 3.19 -12.25 -8.84
CA SER A 10 3.82 -12.92 -9.98
C SER A 10 5.30 -12.59 -10.18
N ILE A 11 5.73 -11.37 -9.84
CA ILE A 11 7.13 -10.94 -10.00
C ILE A 11 8.00 -11.21 -8.75
N GLY A 12 7.46 -11.82 -7.70
CA GLY A 12 8.24 -12.17 -6.52
C GLY A 12 8.44 -11.03 -5.52
N ALA A 13 7.57 -10.01 -5.47
CA ALA A 13 7.71 -8.94 -4.50
C ALA A 13 7.50 -9.47 -3.07
N ASN A 14 8.51 -9.32 -2.21
CA ASN A 14 8.48 -9.86 -0.84
C ASN A 14 7.55 -9.08 0.11
N ARG A 15 7.34 -7.79 -0.14
CA ARG A 15 6.49 -6.92 0.69
C ARG A 15 5.51 -6.17 -0.19
N ILE A 16 4.24 -6.53 -0.09
CA ILE A 16 3.17 -6.03 -0.93
C ILE A 16 2.22 -5.25 -0.03
N VAL A 17 2.02 -3.97 -0.32
CA VAL A 17 1.10 -3.10 0.42
C VAL A 17 0.06 -2.64 -0.59
N PRO A 18 -1.20 -3.14 -0.52
CA PRO A 18 -2.26 -2.74 -1.41
C PRO A 18 -2.56 -1.23 -1.29
N THR A 19 -2.79 -0.60 -2.42
CA THR A 19 -3.10 0.82 -2.53
C THR A 19 -4.51 1.05 -3.07
N VAL A 20 -4.99 2.30 -3.02
CA VAL A 20 -6.41 2.66 -3.16
C VAL A 20 -6.96 2.37 -4.56
N SER A 21 -6.30 2.90 -5.58
CA SER A 21 -6.76 2.80 -6.97
C SER A 21 -5.59 2.87 -7.95
N ILE A 22 -5.84 2.70 -9.25
CA ILE A 22 -4.80 2.86 -10.28
C ILE A 22 -4.50 4.34 -10.54
N PRO A 23 -5.50 5.22 -10.74
CA PRO A 23 -5.24 6.64 -11.03
C PRO A 23 -4.66 7.39 -9.81
N HIS A 24 -5.09 7.00 -8.61
CA HIS A 24 -4.68 7.60 -7.34
C HIS A 24 -4.28 6.49 -6.37
N PRO A 25 -3.08 5.91 -6.50
CA PRO A 25 -2.66 4.81 -5.63
C PRO A 25 -2.62 5.25 -4.16
N LEU A 26 -2.17 6.48 -3.89
CA LEU A 26 -1.95 6.96 -2.53
C LEU A 26 -3.00 7.96 -2.05
N GLY A 27 -4.12 8.12 -2.74
CA GLY A 27 -5.13 9.11 -2.37
C GLY A 27 -6.49 8.81 -2.96
N ASN A 28 -7.49 9.58 -2.54
CA ASN A 28 -8.82 9.52 -3.10
C ASN A 28 -9.36 10.95 -3.26
N PRO A 29 -9.61 11.42 -4.51
CA PRO A 29 -10.10 12.78 -4.76
C PRO A 29 -11.55 13.00 -4.31
N GLU A 30 -12.30 11.94 -4.00
CA GLU A 30 -13.68 12.03 -3.52
C GLU A 30 -13.76 12.32 -2.01
N LEU A 31 -12.64 12.23 -1.28
CA LEU A 31 -12.57 12.48 0.15
C LEU A 31 -12.36 13.96 0.46
N SER A 32 -12.77 14.38 1.66
CA SER A 32 -12.37 15.69 2.19
C SER A 32 -10.85 15.75 2.40
N ALA A 33 -10.28 16.96 2.44
CA ALA A 33 -8.85 17.15 2.64
C ALA A 33 -8.32 16.52 3.96
N ALA A 34 -9.16 16.46 4.99
CA ALA A 34 -8.80 15.84 6.27
C ALA A 34 -8.75 14.32 6.16
N GLU A 35 -9.76 13.71 5.55
CA GLU A 35 -9.83 12.26 5.32
C GLU A 35 -8.75 11.78 4.35
N GLU A 36 -8.47 12.55 3.30
CA GLU A 36 -7.39 12.26 2.34
C GLU A 36 -6.02 12.26 3.04
N LYS A 37 -5.77 13.25 3.91
CA LYS A 37 -4.54 13.29 4.72
C LYS A 37 -4.44 12.10 5.68
N HIS A 38 -5.56 11.69 6.28
CA HIS A 38 -5.61 10.51 7.13
C HIS A 38 -5.27 9.24 6.34
N LEU A 39 -5.94 9.03 5.20
CA LEU A 39 -5.70 7.91 4.29
C LEU A 39 -4.23 7.82 3.87
N ARG A 40 -3.62 8.93 3.44
CA ARG A 40 -2.19 8.97 3.10
C ARG A 40 -1.32 8.57 4.28
N ARG A 41 -1.64 9.04 5.49
CA ARG A 41 -0.87 8.71 6.69
C ARG A 41 -0.96 7.23 7.03
N GLU A 42 -2.15 6.64 6.95
CA GLU A 42 -2.33 5.20 7.18
C GLU A 42 -1.54 4.36 6.19
N LEU A 43 -1.59 4.69 4.90
CA LEU A 43 -0.82 3.98 3.87
C LEU A 43 0.70 4.05 4.11
N VAL A 44 1.21 5.22 4.50
CA VAL A 44 2.64 5.40 4.83
C VAL A 44 3.03 4.62 6.07
N LEU A 45 2.21 4.65 7.13
CA LEU A 45 2.48 3.89 8.35
C LEU A 45 2.45 2.39 8.11
N LYS A 46 1.50 1.91 7.29
CA LYS A 46 1.41 0.52 6.87
C LYS A 46 2.64 0.09 6.05
N ALA A 47 3.10 0.94 5.14
CA ALA A 47 4.34 0.69 4.39
C ALA A 47 5.57 0.68 5.30
N LEU A 48 5.65 1.59 6.27
CA LEU A 48 6.72 1.61 7.26
C LEU A 48 6.72 0.32 8.09
N GLN A 49 5.56 -0.12 8.56
CA GLN A 49 5.41 -1.39 9.27
C GLN A 49 5.89 -2.56 8.41
N ALA A 50 5.48 -2.62 7.13
CA ALA A 50 5.92 -3.66 6.22
C ALA A 50 7.45 -3.69 6.06
N LEU A 51 8.08 -2.52 5.94
CA LEU A 51 9.54 -2.39 5.84
C LEU A 51 10.26 -2.83 7.11
N SER A 52 9.70 -2.54 8.28
CA SER A 52 10.27 -2.90 9.59
C SER A 52 9.95 -4.35 10.02
N THR A 53 9.08 -5.05 9.29
CA THR A 53 8.70 -6.43 9.61
C THR A 53 9.62 -7.42 8.88
N GLY A 54 10.21 -8.35 9.62
CA GLY A 54 10.93 -9.49 9.05
C GLY A 54 9.95 -10.37 8.26
N VAL A 55 10.35 -10.81 7.07
CA VAL A 55 9.53 -11.70 6.22
C VAL A 55 10.41 -12.80 5.65
N ASP A 56 9.90 -14.03 5.63
CA ASP A 56 10.58 -15.21 5.07
C ASP A 56 10.05 -15.58 3.67
N GLY A 57 9.15 -14.77 3.12
CA GLY A 57 8.54 -14.96 1.81
C GLY A 57 7.65 -13.78 1.42
N GLN A 58 6.91 -13.93 0.31
CA GLN A 58 5.98 -12.91 -0.15
C GLN A 58 4.85 -12.69 0.85
N THR A 59 4.77 -11.48 1.38
CA THR A 59 3.77 -11.09 2.37
C THR A 59 2.96 -9.91 1.86
N VAL A 60 1.64 -10.05 1.90
CA VAL A 60 0.71 -8.95 1.68
C VAL A 60 0.37 -8.36 3.04
N PHE A 61 0.73 -7.09 3.21
CA PHE A 61 0.48 -6.30 4.40
C PHE A 61 -0.84 -5.58 4.26
#